data_AF-A0A6J2XK74-F1
#
_entry.id   AF-A0A6J2XK74-F1
#
_cell.length_a   1.000
_cell.length_b   1.000
_cell.length_c   1.000
_cell.angle_alpha   90.00
_cell.angle_beta   90.00
_cell.angle_gamma   90.00
#
_symmetry.space_group_name_H-M   'P 1'
#
loop_
_entity.id
_entity.type
_entity.pdbx_description
1 polymer ?
#
loop_
_entity_poly.entity_id
_entity_poly.type
_entity_poly.pdbx_seq_one_letter_code
_entity_poly.pdbx_strand_id
1 'polypeptide(L)'
;MSWIGKIRKMFKSGAKNRTEIFDDSLETYQEYKERWRSIYVIYFTMFLMSLGFSIVMTGVWPYLDKLDPSAGKEFMGFIVAANPFAQMLFSPLVGWWTNKLGSIRGPLIVSLLLFSFASAVYSCLEIFDHYVKHWMFWCRFLVGVSSANIAACRSYLSAATKHSERTKAVSMISLAQVLGFVVGPAVQSAVVPLGDEGVWIIPQKLRLNMYTATGWINVLLAVLNIYFFMPHVFKEHMISMKEAKQKQNLDEDKNSWKGPKPDYFAAWTLIVAFFVMVFNFMLLETLGTPLTMDQLGWSKKQSLWYMGMVMSIGALCSIITFASVAPLSKRFSEVKLMIWIGFLTVLVSNLACIPYSGDPPKRYDVDFKLNLTIFCDQHLKNTSLDKVLDREALNQVLRGYNRSLELNSTIPTNETAIRQMTLDCGEDLLGCPSTQEWCSWVPAMTYFQFIFGYVLTVLGYPIGVTLIQTLFSKVLGSRPQGVWMGLLVGSGCFSRVMGPVFVTYIYEEFGTLWTFSLSSSMMAVMLVWLLNFRKRLEPRQLGKEEEQGKELKVLVKNEPEINEPLEKNNS
;
A
#
# COMPACT_ATOMS: atom_id res chain seq x y z
N MET A 1 -37.88 -35.23 2.82
CA MET A 1 -37.21 -35.31 1.49
C MET A 1 -37.63 -34.24 0.46
N SER A 2 -38.60 -33.35 0.71
CA SER A 2 -39.12 -32.42 -0.33
C SER A 2 -38.35 -31.09 -0.49
N TRP A 3 -37.63 -30.63 0.53
CA TRP A 3 -36.95 -29.32 0.53
C TRP A 3 -35.66 -29.28 -0.30
N ILE A 4 -34.84 -30.34 -0.23
CA ILE A 4 -33.60 -30.49 -1.02
C ILE A 4 -33.92 -30.54 -2.54
N GLY A 5 -35.05 -31.14 -2.92
CA GLY A 5 -35.52 -31.15 -4.30
C GLY A 5 -35.93 -29.77 -4.83
N LYS A 6 -36.55 -28.92 -3.99
CA LYS A 6 -36.90 -27.54 -4.33
C LYS A 6 -35.67 -26.65 -4.48
N ILE A 7 -34.68 -26.77 -3.59
CA ILE A 7 -33.41 -26.04 -3.70
C ILE A 7 -32.65 -26.46 -4.96
N ARG A 8 -32.62 -27.76 -5.27
CA ARG A 8 -31.96 -28.27 -6.49
C ARG A 8 -32.67 -27.81 -7.77
N LYS A 9 -34.01 -27.68 -7.77
CA LYS A 9 -34.78 -27.09 -8.88
C LYS A 9 -34.56 -25.58 -9.00
N MET A 10 -34.47 -24.83 -7.91
CA MET A 10 -34.12 -23.41 -7.92
C MET A 10 -32.71 -23.17 -8.45
N PHE A 11 -31.72 -23.95 -8.01
CA PHE A 11 -30.35 -23.86 -8.54
C PHE A 11 -30.27 -24.30 -10.00
N LYS A 12 -31.00 -25.34 -10.42
CA LYS A 12 -31.10 -25.72 -11.83
C LYS A 12 -31.80 -24.67 -12.69
N SER A 13 -32.85 -24.04 -12.18
CA SER A 13 -33.58 -22.97 -12.88
C SER A 13 -32.74 -21.69 -13.00
N GLY A 14 -32.05 -21.30 -11.92
CA GLY A 14 -31.11 -20.17 -11.92
C GLY A 14 -29.80 -20.41 -12.68
N ALA A 15 -29.43 -21.67 -12.92
CA ALA A 15 -28.34 -22.05 -13.82
C ALA A 15 -28.81 -22.06 -15.29
N LYS A 16 -30.01 -22.59 -15.57
CA LYS A 16 -30.60 -22.65 -16.92
C LYS A 16 -30.90 -21.25 -17.47
N ASN A 17 -31.46 -20.35 -16.64
CA ASN A 17 -31.64 -18.94 -17.02
C ASN A 17 -30.32 -18.19 -17.24
N ARG A 18 -29.21 -18.62 -16.63
CA ARG A 18 -27.89 -17.97 -16.82
C ARG A 18 -27.25 -18.35 -18.16
N THR A 19 -27.50 -19.56 -18.65
CA THR A 19 -27.09 -20.03 -19.98
C THR A 19 -27.92 -19.41 -21.11
N GLU A 20 -29.20 -19.12 -20.90
CA GLU A 20 -30.08 -18.50 -21.91
C GLU A 20 -29.90 -16.97 -22.03
N ILE A 21 -29.23 -16.32 -21.07
CA ILE A 21 -28.99 -14.85 -21.04
C ILE A 21 -27.53 -14.48 -21.38
N PHE A 22 -26.64 -15.46 -21.54
CA PHE A 22 -25.25 -15.21 -21.92
C PHE A 22 -25.11 -15.15 -23.45
N ASP A 23 -25.63 -14.08 -24.05
CA ASP A 23 -25.38 -13.75 -25.45
C ASP A 23 -24.20 -12.76 -25.52
N ASP A 24 -23.00 -13.31 -25.64
CA ASP A 24 -21.77 -12.56 -25.74
C ASP A 24 -20.97 -13.07 -26.94
N SER A 25 -20.98 -12.29 -28.02
CA SER A 25 -20.29 -12.60 -29.28
C SER A 25 -18.76 -12.81 -29.16
N LEU A 26 -18.17 -12.57 -27.98
CA LEU A 26 -16.72 -12.59 -27.74
C LEU A 26 -16.18 -13.90 -27.14
N GLU A 27 -16.99 -14.61 -26.36
CA GLU A 27 -16.55 -15.80 -25.62
C GLU A 27 -17.68 -16.81 -25.47
N THR A 28 -17.35 -18.10 -25.48
CA THR A 28 -18.32 -19.13 -25.12
C THR A 28 -18.57 -19.14 -23.61
N TYR A 29 -19.70 -19.68 -23.16
CA TYR A 29 -20.01 -19.81 -21.73
C TYR A 29 -18.93 -20.58 -20.95
N GLN A 30 -18.28 -21.56 -21.60
CA GLN A 30 -17.18 -22.32 -20.99
C GLN A 30 -15.90 -21.48 -20.87
N GLU A 31 -15.53 -20.71 -21.90
CA GLU A 31 -14.42 -19.76 -21.85
C GLU A 31 -14.63 -18.71 -20.74
N TYR A 32 -15.84 -18.17 -20.60
CA TYR A 32 -16.21 -17.25 -19.53
C TYR A 32 -15.96 -17.83 -18.14
N LYS A 33 -16.39 -19.08 -17.92
CA LYS A 33 -16.20 -19.77 -16.63
C LYS A 33 -14.72 -20.00 -16.34
N GLU A 34 -13.94 -20.43 -17.33
CA GLU A 34 -12.50 -20.66 -17.19
C GLU A 34 -11.74 -19.36 -16.92
N ARG A 35 -12.07 -18.28 -17.64
CA ARG A 35 -11.50 -16.95 -17.44
C ARG A 35 -11.74 -16.43 -16.04
N TRP A 36 -12.98 -16.44 -15.56
CA TRP A 36 -13.29 -15.95 -14.22
C TRP A 36 -12.65 -16.79 -13.12
N ARG A 37 -12.54 -18.11 -13.32
CA ARG A 37 -11.75 -18.97 -12.44
C ARG A 37 -10.29 -18.50 -12.37
N SER A 38 -9.66 -18.22 -13.52
CA SER A 38 -8.30 -17.67 -13.58
C SER A 38 -8.19 -16.28 -12.92
N ILE A 39 -9.18 -15.41 -13.09
CA ILE A 39 -9.23 -14.08 -12.42
C ILE A 39 -9.29 -14.25 -10.91
N TYR A 40 -10.09 -15.18 -10.38
CA TYR A 40 -10.13 -15.45 -8.94
C TYR A 40 -8.81 -16.01 -8.39
N VAL A 41 -8.10 -16.83 -9.16
CA VAL A 41 -6.73 -17.29 -8.79
C VAL A 41 -5.77 -16.11 -8.69
N ILE A 42 -5.88 -15.12 -9.58
CA ILE A 42 -5.09 -13.89 -9.51
C ILE A 42 -5.46 -13.07 -8.27
N TYR A 43 -6.75 -12.94 -7.93
CA TYR A 43 -7.16 -12.24 -6.70
C TYR A 43 -6.58 -12.90 -5.46
N PHE A 44 -6.65 -14.23 -5.40
CA PHE A 44 -6.07 -15.01 -4.32
C PHE A 44 -4.54 -14.85 -4.25
N THR A 45 -3.86 -14.83 -5.40
CA THR A 45 -2.42 -14.57 -5.46
C THR A 45 -2.07 -13.20 -4.88
N MET A 46 -2.80 -12.17 -5.27
CA MET A 46 -2.59 -10.80 -4.78
C MET A 46 -2.83 -10.70 -3.27
N PHE A 47 -3.86 -11.38 -2.76
CA PHE A 47 -4.10 -11.52 -1.32
C PHE A 47 -2.93 -12.21 -0.61
N LEU A 48 -2.45 -13.35 -1.11
CA LEU A 48 -1.37 -14.11 -0.50
C LEU A 48 -0.03 -13.37 -0.49
N MET A 49 0.32 -12.66 -1.58
CA MET A 49 1.55 -11.87 -1.62
C MET A 49 1.51 -10.72 -0.60
N SER A 50 0.37 -10.03 -0.47
CA SER A 50 0.19 -9.00 0.55
C SER A 50 0.17 -9.57 1.97
N LEU A 51 -0.49 -10.72 2.17
CA LEU A 51 -0.53 -11.42 3.45
C LEU A 51 0.87 -11.82 3.91
N GLY A 52 1.64 -12.45 3.03
CA GLY A 52 2.97 -12.95 3.38
C GLY A 52 3.99 -11.84 3.65
N PHE A 53 3.88 -10.70 2.96
CA PHE A 53 4.62 -9.49 3.36
C PHE A 53 4.19 -9.02 4.76
N SER A 54 2.89 -8.91 5.02
CA SER A 54 2.37 -8.31 6.25
C SER A 54 2.68 -9.12 7.51
N ILE A 55 2.59 -10.46 7.44
CA ILE A 55 2.93 -11.34 8.57
C ILE A 55 4.40 -11.15 8.98
N VAL A 56 5.32 -11.13 8.01
CA VAL A 56 6.76 -11.03 8.31
C VAL A 56 7.12 -9.61 8.77
N MET A 57 6.42 -8.58 8.29
CA MET A 57 6.68 -7.19 8.65
C MET A 57 6.41 -6.86 10.11
N THR A 58 5.42 -7.49 10.75
CA THR A 58 5.09 -7.20 12.16
C THR A 58 6.08 -7.83 13.15
N GLY A 59 6.68 -8.97 12.81
CA GLY A 59 7.59 -9.72 13.70
C GLY A 59 9.09 -9.52 13.44
N VAL A 60 9.48 -8.81 12.37
CA VAL A 60 10.89 -8.76 11.96
C VAL A 60 11.80 -8.00 12.92
N TRP A 61 11.33 -6.94 13.56
CA TRP A 61 12.17 -6.15 14.46
C TRP A 61 12.54 -6.94 15.72
N PRO A 62 11.57 -7.52 16.47
CA PRO A 62 11.89 -8.39 17.61
C PRO A 62 12.73 -9.61 17.20
N TYR A 63 12.50 -10.16 16.01
CA TYR A 63 13.26 -11.32 15.54
C TYR A 63 14.72 -10.97 15.24
N LEU A 64 14.98 -9.83 14.62
CA LEU A 64 16.34 -9.36 14.38
C LEU A 64 17.04 -9.04 15.70
N ASP A 65 16.36 -8.37 16.64
CA ASP A 65 16.92 -8.01 17.95
C ASP A 65 17.29 -9.26 18.77
N LYS A 66 16.48 -10.32 18.68
CA LYS A 66 16.79 -11.62 19.28
C LYS A 66 18.04 -12.28 18.66
N LEU A 67 18.21 -12.19 17.34
CA LEU A 67 19.27 -12.87 16.60
C LEU A 67 20.60 -12.10 16.61
N ASP A 68 20.54 -10.77 16.51
CA ASP A 68 21.68 -9.87 16.48
C ASP A 68 21.32 -8.53 17.14
N PRO A 69 21.46 -8.41 18.47
CA PRO A 69 21.22 -7.16 19.20
C PRO A 69 22.11 -6.00 18.74
N SER A 70 23.22 -6.28 18.06
CA SER A 70 24.18 -5.27 17.59
C SER A 70 23.79 -4.63 16.25
N ALA A 71 22.76 -5.13 15.57
CA ALA A 71 22.37 -4.66 14.23
C ALA A 71 21.95 -3.18 14.21
N GLY A 72 21.39 -2.67 15.31
CA GLY A 72 20.96 -1.27 15.42
C GLY A 72 19.70 -0.94 14.61
N LYS A 73 19.09 0.22 14.90
CA LYS A 73 17.85 0.68 14.25
C LYS A 73 18.06 1.10 12.79
N GLU A 74 19.24 1.61 12.44
CA GLU A 74 19.58 2.02 11.07
C GLU A 74 19.56 0.82 10.11
N PHE A 75 20.20 -0.29 10.50
CA PHE A 75 20.22 -1.49 9.68
C PHE A 75 18.84 -2.13 9.52
N MET A 76 18.00 -2.03 10.55
CA MET A 76 16.59 -2.40 10.45
C MET A 76 15.87 -1.61 9.35
N GLY A 77 16.14 -0.31 9.25
CA GLY A 77 15.62 0.54 8.17
C GLY A 77 15.96 -0.04 6.78
N PHE A 78 17.21 -0.47 6.59
CA PHE A 78 17.63 -1.13 5.34
C PHE A 78 16.91 -2.47 5.10
N ILE A 79 16.71 -3.30 6.13
CA ILE A 79 15.98 -4.58 6.02
C ILE A 79 14.50 -4.35 5.62
N VAL A 80 13.87 -3.33 6.18
CA VAL A 80 12.49 -2.95 5.86
C VAL A 80 12.40 -2.41 4.43
N ALA A 81 13.35 -1.56 4.02
CA ALA A 81 13.39 -0.95 2.69
C ALA A 81 13.82 -1.93 1.58
N ALA A 82 14.54 -3.00 1.90
CA ALA A 82 15.04 -3.97 0.93
C ALA A 82 13.94 -4.58 0.05
N ASN A 83 12.77 -4.87 0.64
CA ASN A 83 11.64 -5.45 -0.07
C ASN A 83 11.03 -4.50 -1.12
N PRO A 84 10.52 -3.30 -0.77
CA PRO A 84 10.01 -2.36 -1.76
C PRO A 84 11.10 -1.91 -2.74
N PHE A 85 12.37 -1.80 -2.32
CA PHE A 85 13.47 -1.47 -3.22
C PHE A 85 13.68 -2.54 -4.31
N ALA A 86 13.74 -3.82 -3.93
CA ALA A 86 13.84 -4.90 -4.92
C ALA A 86 12.60 -4.95 -5.82
N GLN A 87 11.39 -4.80 -5.25
CA GLN A 87 10.17 -4.77 -6.04
C GLN A 87 10.17 -3.62 -7.06
N MET A 88 10.67 -2.45 -6.69
CA MET A 88 10.81 -1.30 -7.58
C MET A 88 11.67 -1.63 -8.81
N LEU A 89 12.84 -2.26 -8.59
CA LEU A 89 13.78 -2.60 -9.66
C LEU A 89 13.26 -3.71 -10.58
N PHE A 90 12.66 -4.74 -10.00
CA PHE A 90 12.29 -5.96 -10.74
C PHE A 90 10.87 -5.93 -11.32
N SER A 91 9.98 -5.03 -10.90
CA SER A 91 8.62 -4.94 -11.45
C SER A 91 8.59 -4.69 -12.98
N PRO A 92 9.37 -3.75 -13.55
CA PRO A 92 9.45 -3.59 -15.01
C PRO A 92 10.07 -4.80 -15.72
N LEU A 93 11.05 -5.46 -15.08
CA LEU A 93 11.75 -6.63 -15.64
C LEU A 93 10.81 -7.84 -15.76
N VAL A 94 10.05 -8.14 -14.71
CA VAL A 94 9.04 -9.21 -14.74
C VAL A 94 7.93 -8.87 -15.73
N GLY A 95 7.50 -7.60 -15.79
CA GLY A 95 6.55 -7.13 -16.79
C GLY A 95 7.04 -7.30 -18.23
N TRP A 96 8.32 -7.04 -18.48
CA TRP A 96 8.96 -7.30 -19.78
C TRP A 96 9.00 -8.80 -20.09
N TRP A 97 9.36 -9.61 -19.10
CA TRP A 97 9.43 -11.06 -19.25
C TRP A 97 8.07 -11.67 -19.62
N THR A 98 6.99 -11.24 -18.96
CA THR A 98 5.62 -11.66 -19.32
C THR A 98 5.21 -11.22 -20.72
N ASN A 99 5.59 -10.00 -21.12
CA ASN A 99 5.28 -9.49 -22.46
C ASN A 99 6.02 -10.28 -23.54
N LYS A 100 7.28 -10.65 -23.29
CA LYS A 100 8.11 -11.42 -24.23
C LYS A 100 7.63 -12.87 -24.37
N LEU A 101 7.23 -13.49 -23.27
CA LEU A 101 6.69 -14.86 -23.29
C LEU A 101 5.27 -14.95 -23.83
N GLY A 102 4.48 -13.88 -23.73
CA GLY A 102 3.05 -13.89 -24.08
C GLY A 102 2.18 -14.71 -23.13
N SER A 103 2.77 -15.28 -22.07
CA SER A 103 2.11 -16.02 -21.00
C SER A 103 2.61 -15.54 -19.64
N ILE A 104 1.70 -15.40 -18.69
CA ILE A 104 2.06 -15.00 -17.32
C ILE A 104 2.38 -16.16 -16.39
N ARG A 105 1.95 -17.38 -16.74
CA ARG A 105 2.03 -18.54 -15.84
C ARG A 105 3.47 -18.89 -15.43
N GLY A 106 4.39 -18.94 -16.38
CA GLY A 106 5.80 -19.26 -16.12
C GLY A 106 6.44 -18.25 -15.14
N PRO A 107 6.41 -16.94 -15.46
CA PRO A 107 6.93 -15.89 -14.57
C PRO A 107 6.31 -15.90 -13.16
N LEU A 108 5.00 -16.16 -13.04
CA LEU A 108 4.34 -16.26 -11.73
C LEU A 108 4.81 -17.46 -10.92
N ILE A 109 4.93 -18.65 -11.52
CA ILE A 109 5.42 -19.84 -10.82
C ILE A 109 6.85 -19.63 -10.33
N VAL A 110 7.74 -19.08 -11.18
CA VAL A 110 9.13 -18.78 -10.77
C VAL A 110 9.18 -17.78 -9.62
N SER A 111 8.32 -16.74 -9.67
CA SER A 111 8.23 -15.77 -8.59
C SER A 111 7.73 -16.41 -7.29
N LEU A 112 6.73 -17.30 -7.35
CA LEU A 112 6.21 -17.99 -6.16
C LEU A 112 7.21 -19.01 -5.59
N LEU A 113 8.00 -19.68 -6.43
CA LEU A 113 9.10 -20.52 -5.99
C LEU A 113 10.17 -19.70 -5.26
N LEU A 114 10.52 -18.53 -5.80
CA LEU A 114 11.44 -17.61 -5.15
C LEU A 114 10.90 -17.10 -3.82
N PHE A 115 9.61 -16.75 -3.76
CA PHE A 115 8.93 -16.34 -2.54
C PHE A 115 8.96 -17.43 -1.46
N SER A 116 8.69 -18.68 -1.85
CA SER A 116 8.76 -19.86 -0.98
C SER A 116 10.19 -20.08 -0.48
N PHE A 117 11.18 -20.06 -1.38
CA PHE A 117 12.59 -20.20 -1.01
C PHE A 117 13.03 -19.11 -0.04
N ALA A 118 12.76 -17.83 -0.34
CA ALA A 118 13.15 -16.72 0.53
C ALA A 118 12.47 -16.79 1.91
N SER A 119 11.20 -17.24 1.97
CA SER A 119 10.47 -17.44 3.22
C SER A 119 11.02 -18.62 4.03
N ALA A 120 11.44 -19.71 3.37
CA ALA A 120 12.09 -20.83 4.03
C ALA A 120 13.46 -20.42 4.61
N VAL A 121 14.27 -19.68 3.87
CA VAL A 121 15.55 -19.16 4.38
C VAL A 121 15.32 -18.22 5.57
N TYR A 122 14.30 -17.36 5.53
CA TYR A 122 13.92 -16.52 6.67
C TYR A 122 13.57 -17.34 7.93
N SER A 123 12.79 -18.41 7.78
CA SER A 123 12.48 -19.33 8.88
C SER A 123 13.67 -20.12 9.41
N CYS A 124 14.70 -20.30 8.58
CA CYS A 124 15.94 -20.98 8.94
C CYS A 124 17.05 -20.03 9.42
N LEU A 125 16.76 -18.75 9.66
CA LEU A 125 17.78 -17.77 10.06
C LEU A 125 18.50 -18.16 11.36
N GLU A 126 17.82 -18.86 12.28
CA GLU A 126 18.42 -19.33 13.54
C GLU A 126 19.53 -20.37 13.34
N ILE A 127 19.67 -20.97 12.15
CA ILE A 127 20.72 -21.93 11.83
C ILE A 127 22.06 -21.23 11.54
N PHE A 128 22.02 -19.96 11.13
CA PHE A 128 23.24 -19.23 10.77
C PHE A 128 23.84 -18.58 12.02
N ASP A 129 25.05 -18.98 12.39
CA ASP A 129 25.75 -18.40 13.55
C ASP A 129 26.44 -17.05 13.24
N HIS A 130 26.61 -16.73 11.96
CA HIS A 130 27.33 -15.53 11.50
C HIS A 130 26.55 -14.75 10.44
N TYR A 131 26.68 -13.43 10.48
CA TYR A 131 26.09 -12.49 9.49
C TYR A 131 24.56 -12.56 9.36
N VAL A 132 23.86 -12.88 10.44
CA VAL A 132 22.40 -13.11 10.44
C VAL A 132 21.61 -11.90 9.92
N LYS A 133 22.03 -10.68 10.30
CA LYS A 133 21.43 -9.44 9.78
C LYS A 133 21.50 -9.34 8.25
N HIS A 134 22.61 -9.77 7.63
CA HIS A 134 22.77 -9.74 6.18
C HIS A 134 21.95 -10.83 5.49
N TRP A 135 21.86 -12.02 6.09
CA TRP A 135 20.96 -13.07 5.61
C TRP A 135 19.50 -12.60 5.63
N MET A 136 19.07 -11.96 6.72
CA MET A 136 17.73 -11.38 6.81
C MET A 136 17.49 -10.33 5.73
N PHE A 137 18.46 -9.43 5.52
CA PHE A 137 18.42 -8.43 4.44
C PHE A 137 18.21 -9.10 3.07
N TRP A 138 19.01 -10.12 2.74
CA TRP A 138 18.89 -10.82 1.46
C TRP A 138 17.58 -11.59 1.32
N CYS A 139 17.07 -12.23 2.38
CA CYS A 139 15.74 -12.84 2.37
C CYS A 139 14.66 -11.79 2.03
N ARG A 140 14.70 -10.62 2.68
CA ARG A 140 13.74 -9.54 2.41
C ARG A 140 13.86 -8.99 1.00
N PHE A 141 15.09 -8.85 0.50
CA PHE A 141 15.36 -8.45 -0.88
C PHE A 141 14.76 -9.47 -1.87
N LEU A 142 15.01 -10.77 -1.69
CA LEU A 142 14.47 -11.83 -2.55
C LEU A 142 12.94 -11.90 -2.51
N VAL A 143 12.31 -11.70 -1.34
CA VAL A 143 10.86 -11.54 -1.25
C VAL A 143 10.41 -10.34 -2.10
N GLY A 144 11.11 -9.21 -2.06
CA GLY A 144 10.81 -8.06 -2.92
C GLY A 144 10.93 -8.37 -4.42
N VAL A 145 11.96 -9.12 -4.83
CA VAL A 145 12.09 -9.62 -6.22
C VAL A 145 10.88 -10.48 -6.60
N SER A 146 10.44 -11.38 -5.72
CA SER A 146 9.26 -12.21 -5.97
C SER A 146 7.96 -11.41 -6.07
N SER A 147 7.82 -10.32 -5.31
CA SER A 147 6.67 -9.42 -5.33
C SER A 147 6.53 -8.60 -6.63
N ALA A 148 7.55 -8.60 -7.50
CA ALA A 148 7.45 -8.04 -8.84
C ALA A 148 6.35 -8.73 -9.70
N ASN A 149 5.92 -9.93 -9.30
CA ASN A 149 4.79 -10.65 -9.88
C ASN A 149 3.45 -9.87 -9.85
N ILE A 150 3.31 -8.86 -8.98
CA ILE A 150 2.16 -7.96 -8.93
C ILE A 150 1.95 -7.24 -10.28
N ALA A 151 3.04 -6.86 -10.96
CA ALA A 151 2.97 -6.25 -12.28
C ALA A 151 2.39 -7.21 -13.33
N ALA A 152 2.79 -8.49 -13.28
CA ALA A 152 2.29 -9.55 -14.15
C ALA A 152 0.79 -9.80 -13.92
N CYS A 153 0.38 -9.91 -12.66
CA CYS A 153 -1.03 -10.08 -12.28
C CYS A 153 -1.92 -8.95 -12.80
N ARG A 154 -1.47 -7.69 -12.65
CA ARG A 154 -2.21 -6.51 -13.14
C ARG A 154 -2.29 -6.46 -14.66
N SER A 155 -1.20 -6.79 -15.34
CA SER A 155 -1.17 -6.87 -16.81
C SER A 155 -2.13 -7.94 -17.33
N TYR A 156 -2.11 -9.14 -16.74
CA TYR A 156 -3.03 -10.20 -17.11
C TYR A 156 -4.49 -9.84 -16.82
N LEU A 157 -4.78 -9.23 -15.67
CA LEU A 157 -6.15 -8.80 -15.35
C LEU A 157 -6.68 -7.84 -16.41
N SER A 158 -5.88 -6.86 -16.83
CA SER A 158 -6.24 -5.91 -17.88
C SER A 158 -6.48 -6.61 -19.22
N ALA A 159 -5.68 -7.63 -19.53
CA ALA A 159 -5.80 -8.44 -20.75
C ALA A 159 -7.04 -9.36 -20.73
N ALA A 160 -7.37 -9.94 -19.58
CA ALA A 160 -8.43 -10.91 -19.36
C ALA A 160 -9.80 -10.30 -19.07
N THR A 161 -9.90 -8.98 -18.87
CA THR A 161 -11.17 -8.30 -18.57
C THR A 161 -11.64 -7.45 -19.74
N LYS A 162 -12.96 -7.37 -19.91
CA LYS A 162 -13.58 -6.42 -20.84
C LYS A 162 -13.41 -5.00 -20.34
N HIS A 163 -13.50 -4.01 -21.24
CA HIS A 163 -13.39 -2.61 -20.86
C HIS A 163 -14.42 -2.19 -19.77
N SER A 164 -15.63 -2.75 -19.81
CA SER A 164 -16.71 -2.51 -18.82
C SER A 164 -16.50 -3.24 -17.48
N GLU A 165 -15.82 -4.37 -17.48
CA GLU A 165 -15.55 -5.19 -16.29
C GLU A 165 -14.30 -4.73 -15.53
N ARG A 166 -13.39 -4.03 -16.24
CA ARG A 166 -12.03 -3.71 -15.78
C ARG A 166 -11.99 -2.98 -14.43
N THR A 167 -12.85 -1.98 -14.23
CA THR A 167 -12.89 -1.19 -12.99
C THR A 167 -13.27 -2.05 -11.78
N LYS A 168 -14.29 -2.90 -11.95
CA LYS A 168 -14.69 -3.88 -10.93
C LYS A 168 -13.56 -4.85 -10.65
N ALA A 169 -12.86 -5.31 -11.69
CA ALA A 169 -11.80 -6.29 -11.52
C ALA A 169 -10.57 -5.71 -10.79
N VAL A 170 -10.16 -4.49 -11.16
CA VAL A 170 -9.05 -3.77 -10.52
C VAL A 170 -9.39 -3.41 -9.06
N SER A 171 -10.64 -3.01 -8.78
CA SER A 171 -11.08 -2.74 -7.42
C SER A 171 -11.07 -3.99 -6.54
N MET A 172 -11.47 -5.15 -7.09
CA MET A 172 -11.41 -6.42 -6.36
C MET A 172 -9.99 -6.93 -6.13
N ILE A 173 -9.05 -6.73 -7.07
CA ILE A 173 -7.62 -6.99 -6.81
C ILE A 173 -7.13 -6.14 -5.66
N SER A 174 -7.42 -4.84 -5.68
CA SER A 174 -6.95 -3.91 -4.65
C SER A 174 -7.53 -4.26 -3.29
N LEU A 175 -8.82 -4.63 -3.25
CA LEU A 175 -9.47 -5.15 -2.05
C LEU A 175 -8.79 -6.41 -1.51
N ALA A 176 -8.47 -7.37 -2.39
CA ALA A 176 -7.78 -8.60 -2.00
C ALA A 176 -6.39 -8.30 -1.39
N GLN A 177 -5.65 -7.35 -1.94
CA GLN A 177 -4.38 -6.90 -1.37
C GLN A 177 -4.55 -6.31 0.04
N VAL A 178 -5.51 -5.42 0.22
CA VAL A 178 -5.79 -4.77 1.52
C VAL A 178 -6.22 -5.79 2.55
N LEU A 179 -7.07 -6.75 2.18
CA LEU A 179 -7.43 -7.86 3.06
C LEU A 179 -6.20 -8.66 3.49
N GLY A 180 -5.26 -8.91 2.59
CA GLY A 180 -3.99 -9.58 2.93
C GLY A 180 -3.19 -8.79 3.95
N PHE A 181 -3.05 -7.47 3.76
CA PHE A 181 -2.36 -6.60 4.72
C PHE A 181 -3.01 -6.61 6.10
N VAL A 182 -4.33 -6.58 6.17
CA VAL A 182 -5.11 -6.56 7.43
C VAL A 182 -5.09 -7.90 8.15
N VAL A 183 -5.17 -9.01 7.40
CA VAL A 183 -5.15 -10.36 7.98
C VAL A 183 -3.76 -10.75 8.48
N GLY A 184 -2.68 -10.18 7.91
CA GLY A 184 -1.30 -10.52 8.28
C GLY A 184 -0.99 -10.39 9.78
N PRO A 185 -1.19 -9.22 10.42
CA PRO A 185 -0.96 -9.05 11.85
C PRO A 185 -1.82 -9.98 12.71
N ALA A 186 -3.03 -10.33 12.26
CA ALA A 186 -3.89 -11.29 12.96
C ALA A 186 -3.32 -12.71 12.90
N VAL A 187 -2.79 -13.13 11.74
CA VAL A 187 -2.09 -14.41 11.60
C VAL A 187 -0.78 -14.42 12.41
N GLN A 188 -0.04 -13.30 12.45
CA GLN A 188 1.12 -13.15 13.34
C GLN A 188 0.71 -13.32 14.81
N SER A 189 -0.34 -12.64 15.23
CA SER A 189 -0.84 -12.70 16.61
C SER A 189 -1.27 -14.11 16.99
N ALA A 190 -1.83 -14.87 16.04
CA ALA A 190 -2.24 -16.26 16.26
C ALA A 190 -1.07 -17.21 16.52
N VAL A 191 0.16 -16.89 16.08
CA VAL A 191 1.37 -17.69 16.35
C VAL A 191 2.16 -17.22 17.57
N VAL A 192 1.81 -16.08 18.18
CA VAL A 192 2.43 -15.59 19.43
C VAL A 192 2.37 -16.61 20.58
N PRO A 193 1.29 -17.41 20.77
CA PRO A 193 1.24 -18.41 21.84
C PRO A 193 2.32 -19.51 21.77
N LEU A 194 3.03 -19.66 20.63
CA LEU A 194 4.19 -20.56 20.53
C LEU A 194 5.39 -20.06 21.36
N GLY A 195 5.42 -18.78 21.75
CA GLY A 195 6.51 -18.17 22.50
C GLY A 195 7.81 -18.03 21.69
N ASP A 196 8.84 -17.50 22.35
CA ASP A 196 10.17 -17.30 21.77
C ASP A 196 11.01 -18.59 21.73
N GLU A 197 10.81 -19.48 22.71
CA GLU A 197 11.48 -20.78 22.81
C GLU A 197 10.96 -21.77 21.77
N GLY A 198 9.64 -21.76 21.52
CA GLY A 198 9.00 -22.59 20.50
C GLY A 198 9.09 -24.10 20.74
N VAL A 199 8.82 -24.87 19.69
CA VAL A 199 8.94 -26.34 19.66
C VAL A 199 10.05 -26.76 18.71
N TRP A 200 10.87 -27.73 19.09
CA TRP A 200 11.94 -28.25 18.21
C TRP A 200 11.36 -29.06 17.04
N ILE A 201 11.61 -28.62 15.80
CA ILE A 201 11.31 -29.41 14.59
C ILE A 201 12.47 -30.35 14.28
N ILE A 202 13.69 -29.81 14.30
CA ILE A 202 14.92 -30.59 14.17
C ILE A 202 15.66 -30.46 15.50
N PRO A 203 15.90 -31.57 16.21
CA PRO A 203 16.61 -31.54 17.48
C PRO A 203 17.90 -30.72 17.38
N GLN A 204 18.03 -29.71 18.24
CA GLN A 204 19.19 -28.81 18.36
C GLN A 204 19.55 -27.96 17.11
N LYS A 205 18.73 -27.93 16.05
CA LYS A 205 19.01 -27.10 14.85
C LYS A 205 17.89 -26.16 14.41
N LEU A 206 16.62 -26.54 14.55
CA LEU A 206 15.52 -25.70 14.07
C LEU A 206 14.37 -25.67 15.07
N ARG A 207 14.05 -24.47 15.57
CA ARG A 207 12.91 -24.22 16.45
C ARG A 207 11.76 -23.61 15.66
N LEU A 208 10.55 -24.09 15.94
CA LEU A 208 9.29 -23.48 15.52
C LEU A 208 8.82 -22.54 16.64
N ASN A 209 9.18 -21.27 16.53
CA ASN A 209 8.74 -20.23 17.45
C ASN A 209 7.83 -19.24 16.71
N MET A 210 7.39 -18.20 17.42
CA MET A 210 6.49 -17.19 16.85
C MET A 210 7.05 -16.44 15.62
N TYR A 211 8.37 -16.44 15.40
CA TYR A 211 9.01 -15.77 14.26
C TYR A 211 9.28 -16.73 13.11
N THR A 212 9.76 -17.93 13.38
CA THR A 212 10.06 -18.94 12.34
C THR A 212 8.78 -19.56 11.78
N ALA A 213 7.72 -19.67 12.57
CA ALA A 213 6.41 -20.15 12.10
C ALA A 213 5.84 -19.30 10.96
N THR A 214 6.14 -18.00 10.95
CA THR A 214 5.63 -17.03 9.96
C THR A 214 6.11 -17.35 8.55
N GLY A 215 7.40 -17.65 8.40
CA GLY A 215 7.96 -18.01 7.10
C GLY A 215 7.49 -19.40 6.64
N TRP A 216 7.27 -20.35 7.56
CA TRP A 216 6.69 -21.65 7.22
C TRP A 216 5.23 -21.55 6.76
N ILE A 217 4.44 -20.67 7.38
CA ILE A 217 3.09 -20.33 6.90
C ILE A 217 3.17 -19.76 5.47
N ASN A 218 4.10 -18.84 5.22
CA ASN A 218 4.31 -18.30 3.87
C ASN A 218 4.71 -19.37 2.85
N VAL A 219 5.58 -20.31 3.22
CA VAL A 219 5.96 -21.45 2.37
C VAL A 219 4.73 -22.29 2.02
N LEU A 220 3.91 -22.64 3.00
CA LEU A 220 2.68 -23.42 2.79
C LEU A 220 1.70 -22.68 1.86
N LEU A 221 1.49 -21.40 2.11
CA LEU A 221 0.63 -20.56 1.27
C LEU A 221 1.18 -20.42 -0.16
N ALA A 222 2.49 -20.32 -0.33
CA ALA A 222 3.15 -20.25 -1.63
C ALA A 222 2.98 -21.54 -2.42
N VAL A 223 3.18 -22.70 -1.78
CA VAL A 223 2.97 -24.02 -2.40
C VAL A 223 1.51 -24.21 -2.81
N LEU A 224 0.56 -23.82 -1.95
CA LEU A 224 -0.86 -23.82 -2.27
C LEU A 224 -1.17 -22.92 -3.48
N ASN A 225 -0.52 -21.76 -3.58
CA ASN A 225 -0.71 -20.86 -4.71
C ASN A 225 -0.14 -21.45 -6.02
N ILE A 226 1.04 -22.07 -5.97
CA ILE A 226 1.65 -22.76 -7.12
C ILE A 226 0.71 -23.84 -7.66
N TYR A 227 0.04 -24.59 -6.77
CA TYR A 227 -0.96 -25.59 -7.17
C TYR A 227 -2.10 -24.97 -7.98
N PHE A 228 -2.60 -23.78 -7.61
CA PHE A 228 -3.65 -23.11 -8.39
C PHE A 228 -3.19 -22.63 -9.76
N PHE A 229 -1.88 -22.45 -9.99
CA PHE A 229 -1.32 -22.17 -11.31
C PHE A 229 -1.05 -23.41 -12.16
N MET A 230 -1.46 -24.60 -11.73
CA MET A 230 -1.38 -25.82 -12.55
C MET A 230 -2.32 -25.74 -13.77
N PRO A 231 -2.03 -26.45 -14.89
CA PRO A 231 -2.72 -26.26 -16.17
C PRO A 231 -4.22 -26.56 -16.10
N HIS A 232 -4.61 -27.41 -15.15
CA HIS A 232 -5.98 -27.85 -14.92
C HIS A 232 -6.85 -26.72 -14.35
N VAL A 233 -6.26 -25.84 -13.54
CA VAL A 233 -6.97 -24.78 -12.80
C VAL A 233 -6.82 -23.43 -13.49
N PHE A 234 -5.61 -23.06 -13.90
CA PHE A 234 -5.33 -21.77 -14.51
C PHE A 234 -5.20 -21.89 -16.03
N LYS A 235 -6.10 -21.18 -16.74
CA LYS A 235 -6.08 -21.06 -18.21
C LYS A 235 -6.13 -19.60 -18.61
N GLU A 236 -5.21 -19.20 -19.48
CA GLU A 236 -5.06 -17.82 -19.91
C GLU A 236 -6.02 -17.50 -21.05
N HIS A 237 -6.86 -16.48 -20.86
CA HIS A 237 -7.82 -16.00 -21.86
C HIS A 237 -7.68 -14.49 -22.04
N MET A 238 -7.26 -14.04 -23.23
CA MET A 238 -7.02 -12.62 -23.53
C MET A 238 -8.23 -11.98 -24.24
N ILE A 239 -9.25 -11.59 -23.48
CA ILE A 239 -10.51 -11.05 -24.04
C ILE A 239 -10.36 -9.63 -24.57
N SER A 240 -9.55 -8.79 -23.95
CA SER A 240 -9.36 -7.41 -24.40
C SER A 240 -8.87 -7.31 -25.86
N MET A 241 -8.10 -8.31 -26.31
CA MET A 241 -7.67 -8.45 -27.71
C MET A 241 -8.84 -8.82 -28.62
N LYS A 242 -9.69 -9.77 -28.21
CA LYS A 242 -10.90 -10.16 -28.96
C LYS A 242 -11.88 -8.98 -29.07
N GLU A 243 -12.13 -8.26 -27.97
CA GLU A 243 -13.00 -7.07 -27.91
C GLU A 243 -12.48 -5.95 -28.82
N ALA A 244 -11.17 -5.73 -28.84
CA ALA A 244 -10.55 -4.71 -29.69
C ALA A 244 -10.62 -5.06 -31.18
N LYS A 245 -10.47 -6.35 -31.54
CA LYS A 245 -10.63 -6.81 -32.94
C LYS A 245 -12.07 -6.63 -33.43
N GLN A 246 -13.05 -7.04 -32.63
CA GLN A 246 -14.47 -6.91 -32.99
C GLN A 246 -14.89 -5.45 -33.18
N LYS A 247 -14.44 -4.55 -32.30
CA LYS A 247 -14.74 -3.10 -32.41
C LYS A 247 -14.10 -2.41 -33.61
N GLN A 248 -13.10 -3.02 -34.24
CA GLN A 248 -12.39 -2.44 -35.38
C GLN A 248 -12.80 -3.04 -36.74
N ASN A 249 -13.80 -3.96 -36.77
CA ASN A 249 -14.21 -4.68 -37.98
C ASN A 249 -13.00 -5.19 -38.81
N LEU A 250 -11.94 -5.61 -38.12
CA LEU A 250 -10.74 -6.13 -38.76
C LEU A 250 -10.97 -7.62 -39.01
N ASP A 251 -11.03 -8.01 -40.29
CA ASP A 251 -11.03 -9.41 -40.71
C ASP A 251 -9.83 -10.17 -40.11
N GLU A 252 -9.99 -11.47 -39.94
CA GLU A 252 -9.05 -12.36 -39.22
C GLU A 252 -7.64 -12.42 -39.84
N ASP A 253 -7.43 -11.86 -41.04
CA ASP A 253 -6.21 -12.00 -41.82
C ASP A 253 -5.18 -10.86 -41.66
N LYS A 254 -3.96 -11.29 -41.32
CA LYS A 254 -2.67 -10.56 -41.22
C LYS A 254 -2.37 -9.79 -39.92
N ASN A 255 -1.87 -10.55 -38.93
CA ASN A 255 -0.59 -10.40 -38.17
C ASN A 255 0.08 -9.03 -37.90
N SER A 256 -0.58 -7.89 -38.02
CA SER A 256 -0.06 -6.61 -37.50
C SER A 256 -1.19 -5.75 -36.95
N TRP A 257 -1.94 -6.29 -35.97
CA TRP A 257 -2.76 -5.44 -35.13
C TRP A 257 -1.86 -4.54 -34.26
N LYS A 258 -1.60 -3.33 -34.76
CA LYS A 258 -1.09 -2.23 -33.95
C LYS A 258 -2.28 -1.34 -33.63
N GLY A 259 -3.12 -1.74 -32.65
CA GLY A 259 -4.19 -0.87 -32.12
C GLY A 259 -3.66 0.55 -31.82
N PRO A 260 -4.48 1.60 -31.75
CA PRO A 260 -4.03 2.98 -31.63
C PRO A 260 -2.95 3.11 -30.55
N LYS A 261 -1.85 3.83 -30.86
CA LYS A 261 -0.74 4.01 -29.91
C LYS A 261 -1.32 4.60 -28.62
N PRO A 262 -0.99 4.04 -27.45
CA PRO A 262 -1.47 4.58 -26.20
C PRO A 262 -0.98 6.01 -26.04
N ASP A 263 -1.80 6.85 -25.38
CA ASP A 263 -1.38 8.20 -25.04
C ASP A 263 -0.31 8.11 -23.94
N TYR A 264 0.96 8.13 -24.35
CA TYR A 264 2.10 8.05 -23.45
C TYR A 264 2.14 9.22 -22.45
N PHE A 265 1.61 10.39 -22.83
CA PHE A 265 1.52 11.53 -21.93
C PHE A 265 0.52 11.27 -20.80
N ALA A 266 -0.65 10.70 -21.13
CA ALA A 266 -1.62 10.27 -20.12
C ALA A 266 -1.08 9.14 -19.24
N ALA A 267 -0.35 8.18 -19.82
CA ALA A 267 0.27 7.09 -19.06
C ALA A 267 1.30 7.61 -18.03
N TRP A 268 2.22 8.50 -18.44
CA TRP A 268 3.18 9.12 -17.53
C TRP A 268 2.52 9.99 -16.46
N THR A 269 1.49 10.76 -16.85
CA THR A 269 0.69 11.53 -15.90
C THR A 269 0.10 10.65 -14.80
N LEU A 270 -0.42 9.48 -15.15
CA LEU A 270 -0.99 8.53 -14.19
C LEU A 270 0.08 7.84 -13.32
N ILE A 271 1.29 7.59 -13.84
CA ILE A 271 2.42 7.06 -13.06
C ILE A 271 2.85 8.06 -11.98
N VAL A 272 2.98 9.34 -12.35
CA VAL A 272 3.30 10.42 -11.40
C VAL A 272 2.17 10.61 -10.40
N ALA A 273 0.92 10.61 -10.85
CA ALA A 273 -0.25 10.66 -9.98
C ALA A 273 -0.28 9.51 -8.96
N PHE A 274 0.08 8.30 -9.40
CA PHE A 274 0.18 7.13 -8.53
C PHE A 274 1.28 7.31 -7.47
N PHE A 275 2.45 7.79 -7.88
CA PHE A 275 3.54 8.09 -6.95
C PHE A 275 3.12 9.12 -5.90
N VAL A 276 2.56 10.26 -6.31
CA VAL A 276 2.12 11.34 -5.40
C VAL A 276 1.11 10.81 -4.38
N MET A 277 0.15 10.02 -4.83
CA MET A 277 -0.90 9.47 -3.98
C MET A 277 -0.39 8.42 -2.99
N VAL A 278 0.47 7.49 -3.44
CA VAL A 278 1.07 6.47 -2.56
C VAL A 278 2.06 7.10 -1.59
N PHE A 279 2.85 8.08 -2.02
CA PHE A 279 3.78 8.81 -1.16
C PHE A 279 3.05 9.50 0.00
N ASN A 280 1.96 10.22 -0.28
CA ASN A 280 1.15 10.87 0.76
C ASN A 280 0.61 9.88 1.80
N PHE A 281 0.13 8.73 1.35
CA PHE A 281 -0.37 7.70 2.26
C PHE A 281 0.78 7.08 3.09
N MET A 282 1.92 6.79 2.46
CA MET A 282 3.11 6.27 3.14
C MET A 282 3.68 7.26 4.16
N LEU A 283 3.64 8.56 3.86
CA LEU A 283 4.04 9.61 4.79
C LEU A 283 3.16 9.57 6.05
N LEU A 284 1.83 9.54 5.91
CA LEU A 284 0.92 9.50 7.05
C LEU A 284 1.06 8.21 7.86
N GLU A 285 1.26 7.07 7.19
CA GLU A 285 1.52 5.77 7.83
C GLU A 285 2.81 5.80 8.67
N THR A 286 3.90 6.33 8.11
CA THR A 286 5.23 6.37 8.75
C THR A 286 5.28 7.41 9.86
N LEU A 287 4.66 8.58 9.65
CA LEU A 287 4.66 9.69 10.60
C LEU A 287 3.67 9.53 11.74
N GLY A 288 2.60 8.72 11.59
CA GLY A 288 1.50 8.71 12.55
C GLY A 288 1.94 8.57 14.01
N THR A 289 2.75 7.55 14.32
CA THR A 289 3.25 7.33 15.69
C THR A 289 4.16 8.46 16.20
N PRO A 290 5.27 8.84 15.53
CA PRO A 290 6.11 9.94 16.02
C PRO A 290 5.33 11.26 16.10
N LEU A 291 4.49 11.57 15.11
CA LEU A 291 3.67 12.78 15.07
C LEU A 291 2.76 12.92 16.30
N THR A 292 2.12 11.84 16.74
CA THR A 292 1.27 11.88 17.94
C THR A 292 2.04 11.95 19.24
N MET A 293 3.25 11.38 19.29
CA MET A 293 4.14 11.54 20.45
C MET A 293 4.59 13.00 20.57
N ASP A 294 5.05 13.60 19.48
CA ASP A 294 5.64 14.94 19.47
C ASP A 294 4.58 16.05 19.60
N GLN A 295 3.44 15.92 18.90
CA GLN A 295 2.39 16.96 18.87
C GLN A 295 1.37 16.85 20.01
N LEU A 296 0.94 15.63 20.35
CA LEU A 296 -0.09 15.43 21.38
C LEU A 296 0.51 15.14 22.76
N GLY A 297 1.83 14.95 22.85
CA GLY A 297 2.49 14.56 24.09
C GLY A 297 1.98 13.23 24.62
N TRP A 298 1.68 12.28 23.73
CA TRP A 298 1.27 10.93 24.10
C TRP A 298 2.47 10.05 24.41
N SER A 299 2.32 9.14 25.38
CA SER A 299 3.36 8.15 25.65
C SER A 299 3.49 7.15 24.50
N LYS A 300 4.67 6.54 24.32
CA LYS A 300 4.91 5.55 23.26
C LYS A 300 3.83 4.45 23.27
N LYS A 301 3.44 3.97 24.46
CA LYS A 301 2.40 2.95 24.64
C LYS A 301 1.02 3.47 24.22
N GLN A 302 0.66 4.69 24.61
CA GLN A 302 -0.61 5.32 24.22
C GLN A 302 -0.68 5.54 22.71
N SER A 303 0.37 6.11 22.10
CA SER A 303 0.43 6.36 20.65
C SER A 303 0.32 5.08 19.84
N LEU A 304 1.01 4.01 20.24
CA LEU A 304 0.89 2.71 19.58
C LEU A 304 -0.53 2.13 19.68
N TRP A 305 -1.19 2.25 20.84
CA TRP A 305 -2.56 1.74 21.01
C TRP A 305 -3.57 2.55 20.19
N TYR A 306 -3.58 3.88 20.30
CA TYR A 306 -4.51 4.73 19.55
C TYR A 306 -4.30 4.65 18.04
N MET A 307 -3.04 4.67 17.57
CA MET A 307 -2.75 4.47 16.15
C MET A 307 -3.18 3.09 15.67
N GLY A 308 -2.94 2.04 16.46
CA GLY A 308 -3.41 0.69 16.13
C GLY A 308 -4.92 0.61 15.96
N MET A 309 -5.70 1.29 16.81
CA MET A 309 -7.16 1.39 16.67
C MET A 309 -7.57 2.18 15.43
N VAL A 310 -6.97 3.35 15.21
CA VAL A 310 -7.26 4.23 14.07
C VAL A 310 -6.94 3.54 12.74
N MET A 311 -5.81 2.82 12.65
CA MET A 311 -5.45 2.00 11.50
C MET A 311 -6.41 0.83 11.29
N SER A 312 -6.84 0.15 12.35
CA SER A 312 -7.79 -0.96 12.27
C SER A 312 -9.16 -0.51 11.77
N ILE A 313 -9.69 0.59 12.30
CA ILE A 313 -10.94 1.20 11.83
C ILE A 313 -10.77 1.68 10.38
N GLY A 314 -9.66 2.35 10.08
CA GLY A 314 -9.34 2.82 8.74
C GLY A 314 -9.27 1.70 7.71
N ALA A 315 -8.75 0.53 8.10
CA ALA A 315 -8.73 -0.67 7.26
C ALA A 315 -10.14 -1.18 6.92
N LEU A 316 -11.05 -1.24 7.91
CA LEU A 316 -12.45 -1.62 7.69
C LEU A 316 -13.17 -0.63 6.77
N CYS A 317 -12.97 0.67 6.98
CA CYS A 317 -13.47 1.72 6.09
C CYS A 317 -12.90 1.57 4.68
N SER A 318 -11.61 1.28 4.54
CA SER A 318 -10.95 1.08 3.25
C SER A 318 -11.55 -0.11 2.49
N ILE A 319 -11.85 -1.23 3.16
CA ILE A 319 -12.51 -2.40 2.56
C ILE A 319 -13.85 -2.00 1.94
N ILE A 320 -14.67 -1.24 2.67
CA ILE A 320 -15.96 -0.72 2.17
C ILE A 320 -15.75 0.20 0.97
N THR A 321 -14.76 1.08 1.06
CA THR A 321 -14.42 2.03 -0.02
C THR A 321 -13.95 1.32 -1.28
N PHE A 322 -13.08 0.31 -1.20
CA PHE A 322 -12.68 -0.49 -2.37
C PHE A 322 -13.85 -1.23 -3.02
N ALA A 323 -14.77 -1.77 -2.21
CA ALA A 323 -15.98 -2.42 -2.71
C ALA A 323 -16.95 -1.42 -3.39
N SER A 324 -16.97 -0.16 -2.95
CA SER A 324 -17.86 0.89 -3.48
C SER A 324 -17.35 1.52 -4.79
N VAL A 325 -16.07 1.40 -5.14
CA VAL A 325 -15.52 1.99 -6.39
C VAL A 325 -16.29 1.55 -7.63
N ALA A 326 -16.59 0.26 -7.77
CA ALA A 326 -17.27 -0.30 -8.94
C ALA A 326 -18.73 0.20 -9.14
N PRO A 327 -19.60 0.25 -8.10
CA PRO A 327 -20.92 0.86 -8.26
C PRO A 327 -20.83 2.38 -8.49
N LEU A 328 -19.89 3.09 -7.86
CA LEU A 328 -19.71 4.53 -8.06
C LEU A 328 -19.29 4.85 -9.51
N SER A 329 -18.38 4.05 -10.08
CA SER A 329 -17.88 4.25 -11.45
C SER A 329 -18.92 3.98 -12.54
N LYS A 330 -20.04 3.32 -12.21
CA LYS A 330 -21.18 3.18 -13.12
C LYS A 330 -22.05 4.44 -13.15
N ARG A 331 -22.10 5.19 -12.05
CA ARG A 331 -22.92 6.39 -11.92
C ARG A 331 -22.18 7.67 -12.31
N PHE A 332 -20.86 7.71 -12.09
CA PHE A 332 -20.03 8.88 -12.35
C PHE A 332 -18.82 8.49 -13.22
N SER A 333 -18.31 9.47 -14.00
CA SER A 333 -17.06 9.29 -14.76
C SER A 333 -15.88 8.97 -13.82
N GLU A 334 -15.09 7.96 -14.19
CA GLU A 334 -13.92 7.50 -13.44
C GLU A 334 -12.90 8.61 -13.20
N VAL A 335 -12.66 9.45 -14.21
CA VAL A 335 -11.73 10.59 -14.11
C VAL A 335 -12.24 11.60 -13.08
N LYS A 336 -13.54 11.92 -13.08
CA LYS A 336 -14.14 12.86 -12.12
C LYS A 336 -14.09 12.32 -10.70
N LEU A 337 -14.40 11.04 -10.51
CA LEU A 337 -14.29 10.38 -9.19
C LEU A 337 -12.86 10.39 -8.66
N MET A 338 -11.87 10.09 -9.51
CA MET A 338 -10.46 10.10 -9.14
C MET A 338 -10.02 11.49 -8.67
N ILE A 339 -10.39 12.55 -9.38
CA ILE A 339 -10.01 13.93 -9.08
C ILE A 339 -10.72 14.43 -7.81
N TRP A 340 -12.06 14.35 -7.77
CA TRP A 340 -12.85 14.98 -6.71
C TRP A 340 -12.91 14.17 -5.41
N ILE A 341 -12.94 12.84 -5.49
CA ILE A 341 -12.97 12.00 -4.29
C ILE A 341 -11.56 11.52 -3.95
N GLY A 342 -10.74 11.16 -4.93
CA GLY A 342 -9.37 10.71 -4.67
C GLY A 342 -8.42 11.84 -4.26
N PHE A 343 -8.08 12.72 -5.20
CA PHE A 343 -7.06 13.75 -4.99
C PHE A 343 -7.51 14.88 -4.05
N LEU A 344 -8.71 15.41 -4.22
CA LEU A 344 -9.16 16.56 -3.43
C LEU A 344 -9.32 16.22 -1.94
N THR A 345 -9.87 15.05 -1.59
CA THR A 345 -10.04 14.69 -0.17
C THR A 345 -8.70 14.49 0.53
N VAL A 346 -7.71 13.90 -0.15
CA VAL A 346 -6.34 13.76 0.37
C VAL A 346 -5.65 15.13 0.46
N LEU A 347 -5.89 16.05 -0.48
CA LEU A 347 -5.40 17.43 -0.36
C LEU A 347 -5.99 18.13 0.88
N VAL A 348 -7.31 18.06 1.05
CA VAL A 348 -7.99 18.65 2.22
C VAL A 348 -7.50 18.01 3.52
N SER A 349 -7.23 16.71 3.51
CA SER A 349 -6.62 16.01 4.65
C SER A 349 -5.27 16.61 5.04
N ASN A 350 -4.33 16.73 4.10
CA ASN A 350 -3.01 17.28 4.39
C ASN A 350 -3.09 18.75 4.86
N LEU A 351 -3.97 19.55 4.26
CA LEU A 351 -4.21 20.92 4.69
C LEU A 351 -4.80 20.97 6.11
N ALA A 352 -5.70 20.05 6.46
CA ALA A 352 -6.28 19.98 7.80
C ALA A 352 -5.23 19.60 8.87
N CYS A 353 -4.20 18.85 8.50
CA CYS A 353 -3.09 18.49 9.40
C CYS A 353 -2.07 19.62 9.60
N ILE A 354 -2.16 20.75 8.87
CA ILE A 354 -1.32 21.93 9.14
C ILE A 354 -1.85 22.62 10.40
N PRO A 355 -1.03 22.83 11.44
CA PRO A 355 -1.46 23.53 12.64
C PRO A 355 -1.65 25.02 12.34
N TYR A 356 -2.86 25.55 12.58
CA TYR A 356 -3.23 26.95 12.26
C TYR A 356 -3.07 27.92 13.43
N SER A 357 -3.34 27.47 14.66
CA SER A 357 -3.26 28.31 15.86
C SER A 357 -3.22 27.46 17.13
N GLY A 358 -2.56 27.98 18.17
CA GLY A 358 -2.42 27.32 19.47
C GLY A 358 -1.06 27.55 20.10
N ASP A 359 -0.90 27.06 21.32
CA ASP A 359 0.40 27.01 22.00
C ASP A 359 1.31 25.97 21.33
N PRO A 360 2.64 26.16 21.38
CA PRO A 360 3.58 25.17 20.90
C PRO A 360 3.44 23.84 21.68
N PRO A 361 3.81 22.70 21.07
CA PRO A 361 3.73 21.41 21.74
C PRO A 361 4.60 21.38 22.99
N LYS A 362 4.24 20.51 23.95
CA LYS A 362 5.06 20.27 25.14
C LYS A 362 6.46 19.81 24.70
N ARG A 363 7.49 20.35 25.35
CA ARG A 363 8.89 19.99 25.08
C ARG A 363 9.53 19.41 26.32
N TYR A 364 10.44 18.47 26.12
CA TYR A 364 11.31 17.96 27.17
C TYR A 364 12.79 18.08 26.77
N ASP A 365 13.63 18.24 27.78
CA ASP A 365 15.09 18.32 27.60
C ASP A 365 15.66 16.90 27.45
N VAL A 366 16.34 16.65 26.33
CA VAL A 366 16.89 15.34 25.97
C VAL A 366 18.02 14.93 26.93
N ASP A 367 18.91 15.86 27.28
CA ASP A 367 20.05 15.59 28.17
C ASP A 367 19.56 15.29 29.59
N PHE A 368 18.57 16.05 30.05
CA PHE A 368 17.91 15.79 31.33
C PHE A 368 17.24 14.41 31.34
N LYS A 369 16.51 14.04 30.28
CA LYS A 369 15.87 12.73 30.18
C LYS A 369 16.91 11.60 30.18
N LEU A 370 17.98 11.74 29.40
CA LEU A 370 19.05 10.75 29.30
C LEU A 370 19.75 10.54 30.65
N ASN A 371 20.12 11.62 31.33
CA ASN A 371 20.78 11.53 32.64
C ASN A 371 19.86 10.99 33.74
N LEU A 372 18.56 11.31 33.69
CA LEU A 372 17.57 10.73 34.60
C LEU A 372 17.40 9.22 34.36
N THR A 373 17.36 8.78 33.10
CA THR A 373 17.28 7.36 32.74
C THR A 373 18.54 6.61 33.19
N ILE A 374 19.74 7.16 32.99
CA ILE A 374 21.01 6.57 33.46
C ILE A 374 21.03 6.45 34.98
N PHE A 375 20.64 7.51 35.70
CA PHE A 375 20.55 7.50 37.16
C PHE A 375 19.61 6.40 37.66
N CYS A 376 18.44 6.27 37.04
CA CYS A 376 17.49 5.20 37.33
C CYS A 376 18.06 3.80 37.08
N ASP A 377 18.68 3.58 35.93
CA ASP A 377 19.23 2.28 35.55
C ASP A 377 20.33 1.83 36.53
N GLN A 378 21.14 2.79 37.02
CA GLN A 378 22.22 2.54 37.96
C GLN A 378 21.77 2.35 39.41
N HIS A 379 20.79 3.12 39.89
CA HIS A 379 20.44 3.17 41.32
C HIS A 379 19.13 2.47 41.70
N LEU A 380 18.17 2.35 40.78
CA LEU A 380 16.81 1.87 41.08
C LEU A 380 16.53 0.45 40.58
N LYS A 381 17.24 -0.05 39.55
CA LYS A 381 16.92 -1.32 38.88
C LYS A 381 17.21 -2.59 39.70
N ASN A 382 17.94 -2.49 40.82
CA ASN A 382 18.35 -3.61 41.69
C ASN A 382 18.01 -3.44 43.19
N THR A 383 17.24 -2.41 43.57
CA THR A 383 17.04 -2.07 44.99
C THR A 383 15.56 -2.12 45.38
N SER A 384 15.21 -2.86 46.43
CA SER A 384 13.85 -2.78 47.00
C SER A 384 13.63 -1.41 47.63
N LEU A 385 12.56 -0.75 47.21
CA LEU A 385 12.24 0.67 47.44
C LEU A 385 11.78 1.00 48.87
N ASP A 386 12.29 0.29 49.89
CA ASP A 386 12.08 0.61 51.31
C ASP A 386 13.36 1.16 51.97
N LYS A 387 14.51 1.20 51.26
CA LYS A 387 15.80 1.60 51.86
C LYS A 387 16.59 2.70 51.16
N VAL A 388 16.21 3.16 49.97
CA VAL A 388 17.02 4.16 49.25
C VAL A 388 16.12 5.16 48.53
N LEU A 389 15.61 6.13 49.27
CA LEU A 389 15.34 7.44 48.68
C LEU A 389 16.30 8.43 49.36
N ASP A 390 17.57 8.35 48.96
CA ASP A 390 18.54 9.36 49.35
C ASP A 390 18.21 10.67 48.62
N ARG A 391 17.50 11.55 49.33
CA ARG A 391 17.09 12.88 48.84
C ARG A 391 18.28 13.69 48.34
N GLU A 392 19.48 13.46 48.87
CA GLU A 392 20.66 14.25 48.51
C GLU A 392 21.19 13.89 47.12
N ALA A 393 21.22 12.60 46.75
CA ALA A 393 21.63 12.17 45.41
C ALA A 393 20.72 12.70 44.30
N LEU A 394 19.39 12.62 44.49
CA LEU A 394 18.40 13.16 43.54
C LEU A 394 18.51 14.69 43.42
N ASN A 395 18.67 15.39 44.55
CA ASN A 395 18.87 16.84 44.56
C ASN A 395 20.18 17.27 43.89
N GLN A 396 21.22 16.43 43.95
CA GLN A 396 22.51 16.72 43.32
C GLN A 396 22.43 16.62 41.78
N VAL A 397 21.73 15.62 41.25
CA VAL A 397 21.44 15.51 39.81
C VAL A 397 20.59 16.68 39.32
N LEU A 398 19.55 17.05 40.08
CA LEU A 398 18.66 18.18 39.76
C LEU A 398 19.40 19.53 39.76
N ARG A 399 20.31 19.75 40.73
CA ARG A 399 21.18 20.94 40.80
C ARG A 399 22.12 21.07 39.60
N GLY A 400 22.58 19.96 39.02
CA GLY A 400 23.40 19.96 37.80
C GLY A 400 22.69 20.59 36.59
N TYR A 401 21.36 20.65 36.60
CA TYR A 401 20.52 21.21 35.53
C TYR A 401 19.89 22.57 35.88
N ASN A 402 20.35 23.23 36.95
CA ASN A 402 19.78 24.49 37.44
C ASN A 402 18.26 24.41 37.73
N ARG A 403 17.76 23.21 38.03
CA ARG A 403 16.40 22.95 38.50
C ARG A 403 16.44 22.56 39.97
N SER A 404 15.81 23.34 40.82
CA SER A 404 15.46 22.91 42.18
C SER A 404 14.07 22.33 42.17
N LEU A 405 13.90 21.10 42.66
CA LEU A 405 12.59 20.70 43.21
C LEU A 405 12.47 21.47 44.53
N GLU A 406 11.92 22.68 44.48
CA GLU A 406 11.48 23.38 45.68
C GLU A 406 10.29 22.60 46.27
N LEU A 407 10.60 21.63 47.13
CA LEU A 407 9.62 21.03 48.02
C LEU A 407 9.23 22.09 49.07
N ASN A 408 8.46 23.09 48.65
CA ASN A 408 7.80 23.98 49.61
C ASN A 408 6.84 23.13 50.44
N SER A 409 6.91 23.32 51.76
CA SER A 409 6.26 22.55 52.84
C SER A 409 4.73 22.58 52.83
N THR A 410 4.11 23.00 51.72
CA THR A 410 2.67 23.16 51.54
C THR A 410 2.12 22.45 50.29
N ILE A 411 2.93 21.61 49.62
CA ILE A 411 2.42 20.55 48.75
C ILE A 411 2.27 19.30 49.62
N PRO A 412 1.12 18.61 49.63
CA PRO A 412 0.93 17.45 50.49
C PRO A 412 2.04 16.44 50.21
N THR A 413 2.62 15.95 51.30
CA THR A 413 3.58 14.83 51.42
C THR A 413 2.98 13.51 50.93
N ASN A 414 2.31 13.54 49.79
CA ASN A 414 1.81 12.35 49.14
C ASN A 414 2.99 11.78 48.38
N GLU A 415 3.60 10.75 48.98
CA GLU A 415 4.58 9.86 48.38
C GLU A 415 4.21 9.56 46.91
N THR A 416 2.91 9.40 46.63
CA THR A 416 2.29 9.22 45.31
C THR A 416 2.56 10.31 44.27
N ALA A 417 2.66 11.59 44.66
CA ALA A 417 2.95 12.70 43.73
C ALA A 417 4.45 12.73 43.34
N ILE A 418 5.32 12.36 44.28
CA ILE A 418 6.75 12.15 44.01
C ILE A 418 6.94 10.89 43.18
N ARG A 419 6.17 9.81 43.46
CA ARG A 419 6.12 8.62 42.60
C ARG A 419 5.70 8.96 41.16
N GLN A 420 4.71 9.81 40.97
CA GLN A 420 4.27 10.22 39.64
C GLN A 420 5.25 11.11 38.85
N MET A 421 6.20 11.79 39.50
CA MET A 421 7.20 12.62 38.81
C MET A 421 8.54 11.92 38.59
N THR A 422 8.90 10.97 39.44
CA THR A 422 10.26 10.40 39.48
C THR A 422 10.36 8.90 39.27
N LEU A 423 9.26 8.13 39.36
CA LEU A 423 9.35 6.66 39.31
C LEU A 423 9.21 6.03 37.92
N ASP A 424 8.86 6.78 36.86
CA ASP A 424 8.89 6.23 35.49
C ASP A 424 10.17 6.63 34.73
N CYS A 425 11.22 7.06 35.43
CA CYS A 425 12.59 7.20 34.87
C CYS A 425 12.71 8.03 33.57
N GLY A 426 11.87 9.06 33.45
CA GLY A 426 11.79 9.93 32.28
C GLY A 426 10.79 9.47 31.22
N GLU A 427 10.08 8.37 31.39
CA GLU A 427 8.96 7.96 30.52
C GLU A 427 7.78 8.95 30.59
N ASP A 428 7.63 9.67 31.70
CA ASP A 428 6.66 10.76 31.88
C ASP A 428 7.05 12.07 31.14
N LEU A 429 8.28 12.19 30.65
CA LEU A 429 8.70 13.31 29.81
C LEU A 429 8.18 13.08 28.39
N LEU A 430 7.02 13.67 28.14
CA LEU A 430 6.24 13.55 26.90
C LEU A 430 6.32 14.81 26.04
N GLY A 431 6.06 14.64 24.75
CA GLY A 431 6.10 15.72 23.76
C GLY A 431 7.38 15.68 22.93
N CYS A 432 7.77 16.84 22.43
CA CYS A 432 8.85 16.96 21.48
C CYS A 432 10.23 17.08 22.16
N PRO A 433 11.28 16.42 21.64
CA PRO A 433 12.64 16.55 22.16
C PRO A 433 13.21 17.97 21.94
N SER A 434 14.06 18.44 22.85
CA SER A 434 14.76 19.74 22.73
C SER A 434 15.66 19.86 21.50
N THR A 435 16.06 18.74 20.87
CA THR A 435 16.82 18.71 19.61
C THR A 435 16.02 19.20 18.40
N GLN A 436 14.69 19.17 18.47
CA GLN A 436 13.81 19.62 17.40
C GLN A 436 13.41 21.08 17.64
N GLU A 437 14.16 22.02 17.04
CA GLU A 437 13.97 23.46 17.25
C GLU A 437 12.59 23.98 16.81
N TRP A 438 12.00 23.37 15.78
CA TRP A 438 10.71 23.75 15.23
C TRP A 438 9.56 23.63 16.25
N CYS A 439 9.69 22.74 17.24
CA CYS A 439 8.71 22.59 18.31
C CYS A 439 8.60 23.80 19.25
N SER A 440 9.52 24.77 19.15
CA SER A 440 9.47 25.99 19.95
C SER A 440 8.48 27.03 19.44
N TRP A 441 8.21 27.04 18.13
CA TRP A 441 7.45 28.09 17.47
C TRP A 441 6.27 27.57 16.63
N VAL A 442 6.27 26.29 16.25
CA VAL A 442 5.14 25.69 15.53
C VAL A 442 4.00 25.38 16.53
N PRO A 443 2.75 25.83 16.26
CA PRO A 443 1.61 25.50 17.11
C PRO A 443 1.34 23.99 17.16
N ALA A 444 0.86 23.48 18.29
CA ALA A 444 0.51 22.08 18.42
C ALA A 444 -0.72 21.70 17.57
N MET A 445 -0.63 20.59 16.85
CA MET A 445 -1.76 20.01 16.11
C MET A 445 -2.81 19.48 17.08
N THR A 446 -4.08 19.82 16.85
CA THR A 446 -5.18 19.31 17.69
C THR A 446 -5.53 17.86 17.33
N TYR A 447 -6.03 17.11 18.33
CA TYR A 447 -6.51 15.74 18.12
C TYR A 447 -7.60 15.66 17.03
N PHE A 448 -8.52 16.63 16.99
CA PHE A 448 -9.60 16.66 15.99
C PHE A 448 -9.08 16.87 14.57
N GLN A 449 -8.09 17.76 14.38
CA GLN A 449 -7.44 17.95 13.07
C GLN A 449 -6.80 16.67 12.57
N PHE A 450 -6.06 15.97 13.44
CA PHE A 450 -5.42 14.71 13.11
C PHE A 450 -6.43 13.64 12.68
N ILE A 451 -7.48 13.40 13.48
CA ILE A 451 -8.51 12.39 13.17
C ILE A 451 -9.28 12.76 11.91
N PHE A 452 -9.63 14.03 11.73
CA PHE A 452 -10.34 14.50 10.54
C PHE A 452 -9.52 14.28 9.27
N GLY A 453 -8.23 14.66 9.28
CA GLY A 453 -7.32 14.38 8.16
C GLY A 453 -7.20 12.88 7.90
N TYR A 454 -7.01 12.08 8.94
CA TYR A 454 -6.89 10.63 8.80
C TYR A 454 -8.13 9.99 8.14
N VAL A 455 -9.34 10.35 8.58
CA VAL A 455 -10.60 9.85 7.98
C VAL A 455 -10.71 10.22 6.51
N LEU A 456 -10.38 11.47 6.15
CA LEU A 456 -10.40 11.91 4.75
C LEU A 456 -9.39 11.12 3.89
N THR A 457 -8.18 10.88 4.40
CA THR A 457 -7.18 10.06 3.70
C THR A 457 -7.67 8.64 3.48
N VAL A 458 -8.28 8.02 4.49
CA VAL A 458 -8.84 6.66 4.42
C VAL A 458 -9.95 6.53 3.37
N LEU A 459 -10.73 7.59 3.13
CA LEU A 459 -11.77 7.60 2.10
C LEU A 459 -11.21 7.90 0.71
N GLY A 460 -10.30 8.86 0.60
CA GLY A 460 -9.74 9.32 -0.67
C GLY A 460 -8.76 8.35 -1.31
N TYR A 461 -7.82 7.84 -0.51
CA TYR A 461 -6.69 7.04 -1.01
C TYR A 461 -7.12 5.76 -1.74
N PRO A 462 -8.02 4.90 -1.20
CA PRO A 462 -8.49 3.69 -1.89
C PRO A 462 -9.12 3.98 -3.26
N ILE A 463 -9.94 5.04 -3.34
CA ILE A 463 -10.64 5.44 -4.56
C ILE A 463 -9.64 5.93 -5.59
N GLY A 464 -8.76 6.84 -5.19
CA GLY A 464 -7.76 7.40 -6.08
C GLY A 464 -6.81 6.34 -6.64
N VAL A 465 -6.24 5.47 -5.79
CA VAL A 465 -5.32 4.41 -6.22
C VAL A 465 -5.99 3.43 -7.20
N THR A 466 -7.22 3.01 -6.89
CA THR A 466 -7.95 2.05 -7.73
C THR A 466 -8.29 2.66 -9.09
N LEU A 467 -8.73 3.92 -9.11
CA LEU A 467 -9.11 4.59 -10.35
C LEU A 467 -7.88 4.96 -11.19
N ILE A 468 -6.75 5.35 -10.60
CA ILE A 468 -5.49 5.55 -11.33
C ILE A 468 -5.10 4.25 -12.05
N GLN A 469 -5.11 3.11 -11.36
CA GLN A 469 -4.78 1.81 -11.97
C GLN A 469 -5.77 1.40 -13.07
N THR A 470 -7.06 1.68 -12.85
CA THR A 470 -8.11 1.40 -13.83
C THR A 470 -7.96 2.27 -15.07
N LEU A 471 -7.78 3.58 -14.90
CA LEU A 471 -7.60 4.52 -16.01
C LEU A 471 -6.30 4.19 -16.76
N PHE A 472 -5.23 3.85 -16.05
CA PHE A 472 -3.96 3.49 -16.65
C PHE A 472 -4.07 2.25 -17.54
N SER A 473 -4.73 1.19 -17.06
CA SER A 473 -5.01 0.00 -17.89
C SER A 473 -5.92 0.29 -19.09
N LYS A 474 -6.87 1.23 -18.97
CA LYS A 474 -7.73 1.70 -20.08
C LYS A 474 -6.98 2.52 -21.12
N VAL A 475 -6.16 3.47 -20.70
CA VAL A 475 -5.33 4.31 -21.57
C VAL A 475 -4.34 3.47 -22.39
N LEU A 476 -3.78 2.41 -21.81
CA LEU A 476 -2.85 1.51 -22.50
C LEU A 476 -3.52 0.58 -23.54
N GLY A 477 -4.85 0.44 -23.52
CA GLY A 477 -5.61 -0.35 -24.50
C GLY A 477 -5.50 -1.87 -24.30
N SER A 478 -5.31 -2.63 -25.37
CA SER A 478 -5.15 -4.09 -25.35
C SER A 478 -3.74 -4.56 -25.73
N ARG A 479 -2.80 -3.62 -25.95
CA ARG A 479 -1.39 -3.95 -26.19
C ARG A 479 -0.74 -4.59 -24.96
N PRO A 480 0.38 -5.33 -25.09
CA PRO A 480 1.09 -5.91 -23.95
C PRO A 480 1.46 -4.84 -22.89
N GLN A 481 0.79 -4.89 -21.73
CA GLN A 481 0.88 -3.84 -20.69
C GLN A 481 1.89 -4.15 -19.58
N GLY A 482 2.59 -5.29 -19.63
CA GLY A 482 3.43 -5.79 -18.54
C GLY A 482 4.48 -4.79 -18.06
N VAL A 483 5.30 -4.25 -18.97
CA VAL A 483 6.33 -3.26 -18.62
C VAL A 483 5.73 -1.99 -18.01
N TRP A 484 4.63 -1.49 -18.59
CA TRP A 484 3.96 -0.28 -18.11
C TRP A 484 3.32 -0.49 -16.74
N MET A 485 2.70 -1.65 -16.50
CA MET A 485 2.22 -2.04 -15.17
C MET A 485 3.38 -2.19 -14.19
N GLY A 486 4.53 -2.68 -14.66
CA GLY A 486 5.77 -2.75 -13.89
C GLY A 486 6.28 -1.38 -13.47
N LEU A 487 6.26 -0.38 -14.36
CA LEU A 487 6.62 1.01 -14.06
C LEU A 487 5.65 1.64 -13.06
N LEU A 488 4.35 1.40 -13.21
CA LEU A 488 3.33 1.88 -12.27
C LEU A 488 3.53 1.28 -10.87
N VAL A 489 3.77 -0.03 -10.78
CA VAL A 489 4.06 -0.69 -9.49
C VAL A 489 5.38 -0.18 -8.92
N GLY A 490 6.40 -0.03 -9.76
CA GLY A 490 7.71 0.48 -9.39
C GLY A 490 7.66 1.89 -8.79
N SER A 491 6.86 2.81 -9.36
CA SER A 491 6.71 4.15 -8.79
C SER A 491 6.04 4.13 -7.42
N GLY A 492 5.06 3.25 -7.20
CA GLY A 492 4.50 3.02 -5.87
C GLY A 492 5.54 2.53 -4.88
N CYS A 493 6.35 1.54 -5.25
CA CYS A 493 7.44 1.04 -4.40
C CYS A 493 8.51 2.11 -4.13
N PHE A 494 8.83 2.95 -5.12
CA PHE A 494 9.75 4.08 -4.94
C PHE A 494 9.26 5.04 -3.85
N SER A 495 7.96 5.36 -3.83
CA SER A 495 7.40 6.21 -2.76
C SER A 495 7.50 5.58 -1.37
N ARG A 496 7.45 4.24 -1.25
CA ARG A 496 7.64 3.54 0.03
C ARG A 496 9.08 3.62 0.54
N VAL A 497 10.06 3.59 -0.37
CA VAL A 497 11.48 3.75 -0.03
C VAL A 497 11.77 5.20 0.38
N MET A 498 11.18 6.17 -0.32
CA MET A 498 11.38 7.60 -0.03
C MET A 498 10.68 8.09 1.23
N GLY A 499 9.59 7.44 1.66
CA GLY A 499 8.78 7.86 2.82
C GLY A 499 9.60 8.03 4.10
N PRO A 500 10.27 6.99 4.62
CA PRO A 500 11.09 7.10 5.84
C PRO A 500 12.24 8.10 5.71
N VAL A 501 12.89 8.17 4.55
CA VAL A 501 13.95 9.15 4.28
C VAL A 501 13.39 10.57 4.40
N PHE A 502 12.21 10.81 3.84
CA PHE A 502 11.53 12.10 3.95
C PHE A 502 11.20 12.44 5.40
N VAL A 503 10.76 11.47 6.21
CA VAL A 503 10.50 11.69 7.64
C VAL A 503 11.77 12.11 8.38
N THR A 504 12.86 11.37 8.22
CA THR A 504 14.11 11.66 8.95
C THR A 504 14.69 13.02 8.57
N TYR A 505 14.68 13.42 7.29
CA TYR A 505 15.30 14.68 6.87
C TYR A 505 14.36 15.89 6.89
N ILE A 506 13.08 15.72 6.56
CA ILE A 506 12.15 16.86 6.46
C ILE A 506 11.39 17.06 7.74
N TYR A 507 10.85 16.00 8.34
CA TYR A 507 10.04 16.12 9.54
C TYR A 507 10.88 16.41 10.78
N GLU A 508 11.99 15.71 10.99
CA GLU A 508 12.82 15.93 12.18
C GLU A 508 13.50 17.30 12.17
N GLU A 509 13.97 17.78 11.00
CA GLU A 509 14.65 19.09 10.89
C GLU A 509 13.68 20.28 10.77
N PHE A 510 12.69 20.20 9.88
CA PHE A 510 11.82 21.34 9.54
C PHE A 510 10.41 21.27 10.15
N GLY A 511 10.03 20.13 10.73
CA GLY A 511 8.79 19.96 11.49
C GLY A 511 7.53 19.73 10.66
N THR A 512 6.39 19.79 11.35
CA THR A 512 5.06 19.49 10.79
C THR A 512 4.63 20.46 9.71
N LEU A 513 4.93 21.75 9.86
CA LEU A 513 4.50 22.79 8.93
C LEU A 513 5.07 22.55 7.53
N TRP A 514 6.39 22.31 7.42
CA TRP A 514 7.03 22.01 6.14
C TRP A 514 6.59 20.66 5.58
N THR A 515 6.48 19.63 6.44
CA THR A 515 6.06 18.29 6.07
C THR A 515 4.68 18.29 5.38
N PHE A 516 3.67 18.85 6.04
CA PHE A 516 2.30 18.88 5.49
C PHE A 516 2.12 19.93 4.39
N SER A 517 2.89 21.03 4.40
CA SER A 517 2.87 22.02 3.32
C SER A 517 3.45 21.47 2.02
N LEU A 518 4.57 20.76 2.09
CA LEU A 518 5.20 20.13 0.93
C LEU A 518 4.31 19.01 0.36
N SER A 519 3.75 18.18 1.25
CA SER A 519 2.78 17.14 0.89
C SER A 519 1.53 17.71 0.21
N SER A 520 0.94 18.76 0.80
CA SER A 520 -0.21 19.49 0.25
C SER A 520 0.11 20.14 -1.09
N SER A 521 1.28 20.77 -1.21
CA SER A 521 1.73 21.41 -2.46
C SER A 521 1.88 20.39 -3.58
N MET A 522 2.50 19.25 -3.30
CA MET A 522 2.64 18.17 -4.28
C MET A 522 1.27 17.63 -4.72
N MET A 523 0.34 17.46 -3.79
CA MET A 523 -1.04 17.04 -4.10
C MET A 523 -1.81 18.10 -4.90
N ALA A 524 -1.68 19.38 -4.57
CA ALA A 524 -2.33 20.49 -5.25
C ALA A 524 -1.83 20.67 -6.69
N VAL A 525 -0.51 20.63 -6.90
CA VAL A 525 0.10 20.68 -8.24
C VAL A 525 -0.42 19.51 -9.10
N MET A 526 -0.46 18.30 -8.53
CA MET A 526 -0.98 17.14 -9.23
C MET A 526 -2.49 17.26 -9.53
N LEU A 527 -3.29 17.79 -8.60
CA LEU A 527 -4.71 18.03 -8.80
C LEU A 527 -4.96 19.03 -9.94
N VAL A 528 -4.25 20.16 -9.95
CA VAL A 528 -4.32 21.17 -11.02
C VAL A 528 -3.90 20.58 -12.36
N TRP A 529 -2.83 19.78 -12.37
CA TRP A 529 -2.38 19.06 -13.57
C TRP A 529 -3.46 18.11 -14.12
N LEU A 530 -4.06 17.29 -13.25
CA LEU A 530 -5.13 16.36 -13.64
C LEU A 530 -6.38 17.09 -14.13
N LEU A 531 -6.72 18.25 -13.56
CA LEU A 531 -7.84 19.08 -14.01
C LEU A 531 -7.60 19.63 -15.43
N ASN A 532 -6.38 20.12 -15.71
CA ASN A 532 -6.00 20.64 -17.02
C ASN A 532 -6.03 19.55 -18.10
N PHE A 533 -5.54 18.35 -17.78
CA PHE A 533 -5.44 17.24 -18.74
C PHE A 533 -6.59 16.24 -18.67
N ARG A 534 -7.69 16.56 -17.97
CA ARG A 534 -8.85 15.67 -17.77
C ARG A 534 -9.41 15.08 -19.06
N LYS A 535 -9.47 15.88 -20.14
CA LYS A 535 -10.00 15.46 -21.44
C LYS A 535 -9.13 14.39 -22.12
N ARG A 536 -7.82 14.38 -21.86
CA ARG A 536 -6.88 13.38 -22.39
C ARG A 536 -6.87 12.09 -21.56
N LEU A 537 -7.24 12.19 -20.28
CA LEU A 537 -7.30 11.05 -19.35
C LEU A 537 -8.57 10.21 -19.54
N GLU A 538 -9.63 10.78 -20.11
CA GLU A 538 -10.84 10.01 -20.44
C GLU A 538 -10.50 8.97 -21.52
N PRO A 539 -10.61 7.66 -21.22
CA PRO A 539 -10.28 6.64 -22.20
C PRO A 539 -11.22 6.75 -23.38
N ARG A 540 -10.65 6.89 -24.59
CA ARG A 540 -11.42 7.06 -25.83
C ARG A 540 -12.37 5.89 -26.00
N GLN A 541 -13.68 6.16 -25.99
CA GLN A 541 -14.69 5.17 -26.30
C GLN A 541 -14.66 4.92 -27.81
N LEU A 542 -14.05 3.81 -28.24
CA LEU A 542 -13.92 3.44 -29.66
C LEU A 542 -15.26 3.37 -30.43
N GLY A 543 -16.42 3.38 -29.77
CA GLY A 543 -17.73 3.34 -30.44
C GLY A 543 -18.28 4.70 -30.91
N LYS A 544 -17.92 5.82 -30.26
CA LYS A 544 -18.50 7.14 -30.60
C LYS A 544 -17.89 7.78 -31.84
N GLU A 545 -16.64 7.45 -32.16
CA GLU A 545 -15.99 7.92 -33.40
C GLU A 545 -16.50 7.19 -34.64
N GLU A 546 -17.09 6.00 -34.54
CA GLU A 546 -17.69 5.35 -35.70
C GLU A 546 -19.06 5.96 -36.04
N GLU A 547 -19.87 6.38 -35.06
CA GLU A 547 -21.09 7.18 -35.32
C GLU A 547 -20.71 8.56 -35.86
N GLN A 548 -19.80 9.29 -35.20
CA GLN A 548 -19.38 10.61 -35.68
C GLN A 548 -18.61 10.55 -37.01
N GLY A 549 -17.81 9.50 -37.24
CA GLY A 549 -17.05 9.30 -38.48
C GLY A 549 -17.91 8.75 -39.62
N LYS A 550 -18.96 7.97 -39.34
CA LYS A 550 -20.00 7.62 -40.31
C LYS A 550 -20.87 8.84 -40.62
N GLU A 551 -21.26 9.63 -39.63
CA GLU A 551 -21.96 10.90 -39.84
C GLU A 551 -21.11 11.88 -40.67
N LEU A 552 -19.83 12.05 -40.36
CA LEU A 552 -18.93 12.91 -41.15
C LEU A 552 -18.77 12.40 -42.59
N LYS A 553 -18.62 11.08 -42.78
CA LYS A 553 -18.52 10.49 -44.13
C LYS A 553 -19.84 10.56 -44.90
N VAL A 554 -20.99 10.47 -44.24
CA VAL A 554 -22.32 10.65 -44.85
C VAL A 554 -22.56 12.11 -45.21
N LEU A 555 -22.11 13.06 -44.38
CA LEU A 555 -22.18 14.49 -44.68
C LEU A 555 -21.29 14.88 -45.86
N VAL A 556 -20.05 14.37 -45.94
CA VAL A 556 -19.14 14.61 -47.08
C VAL A 556 -19.64 13.95 -48.37
N LYS A 557 -20.41 12.86 -48.29
CA LYS A 557 -20.98 12.18 -49.48
C LYS A 557 -22.29 12.82 -49.98
N ASN A 558 -22.89 13.71 -49.18
CA ASN A 558 -24.13 14.41 -49.50
C ASN A 558 -23.92 15.89 -49.87
N GLU A 559 -22.68 16.37 -49.96
CA GLU A 559 -22.39 17.65 -50.61
C GLU A 559 -22.61 17.50 -52.13
N PRO A 560 -23.47 18.32 -52.75
CA PRO A 560 -23.65 18.28 -54.21
C PRO A 560 -22.34 18.69 -54.89
N GLU A 561 -21.87 17.87 -55.83
CA GLU A 561 -20.79 18.21 -56.76
C GLU A 561 -21.13 19.52 -57.47
N ILE A 562 -20.48 20.62 -57.05
CA ILE A 562 -20.46 21.86 -57.82
C ILE A 562 -19.54 21.61 -59.00
N ASN A 563 -20.12 21.21 -60.14
CA ASN A 563 -19.44 21.21 -61.43
C ASN A 563 -19.17 22.66 -61.84
N GLU A 564 -17.94 23.13 -61.62
CA GLU A 564 -17.41 24.32 -62.32
C GLU A 564 -16.85 23.90 -63.69
N PRO A 565 -17.33 24.47 -64.80
CA PRO A 565 -16.73 24.25 -66.11
C PRO A 565 -15.46 25.10 -66.27
N LEU A 566 -14.35 24.44 -66.63
CA LEU A 566 -13.11 25.07 -67.05
C LEU A 566 -13.31 25.85 -68.36
N GLU A 567 -13.48 27.18 -68.27
CA GLU A 567 -13.29 28.08 -69.41
C GLU A 567 -11.81 28.09 -69.82
N LYS A 568 -11.53 27.51 -70.99
CA LYS A 568 -10.37 27.88 -71.81
C LYS A 568 -10.63 29.27 -72.36
N ASN A 569 -9.75 30.24 -72.07
CA ASN A 569 -9.57 31.37 -72.97
C ASN A 569 -8.07 31.66 -73.18
N ASN A 570 -7.73 31.65 -74.47
CA ASN A 570 -6.47 32.05 -75.05
C ASN A 570 -6.31 33.58 -74.97
N SER A 571 -5.13 34.05 -74.53
CA SER A 571 -4.35 35.13 -75.17
C SER A 571 -3.11 35.42 -74.35
#